data_AF-A0ABD7Q111-F1
#
_entry.id   AF-A0ABD7Q111-F1
#
_cell.length_a   1.000
_cell.length_b   1.000
_cell.length_c   1.000
_cell.angle_alpha   90.00
_cell.angle_beta   90.00
_cell.angle_gamma   90.00
#
_symmetry.space_group_name_H-M   'P 1'
#
loop_
_entity.id
_entity.type
_entity.pdbx_description
1 polymer ?
#
loop_
_entity_poly.entity_id
_entity_poly.type
_entity_poly.pdbx_seq_one_letter_code
_entity_poly.pdbx_strand_id
1 'polypeptide(L)' 'MGRPPVPTHLKRDRRLVVMLTETETETLSDAARAAGAASLSDWVRDLLFEEARRLAGTKTG' A
#
# COMPACT_ATOMS: atom_id res chain seq x y z
N MET A 1 -30.85 4.95 -0.92
CA MET A 1 -30.12 5.74 0.10
C MET A 1 -28.66 5.82 -0.34
N GLY A 2 -28.21 6.98 -0.85
CA GLY A 2 -26.86 7.15 -1.38
C GLY A 2 -25.82 7.02 -0.26
N ARG A 3 -24.70 6.34 -0.55
CA ARG A 3 -23.59 6.22 0.40
C ARG A 3 -23.11 7.64 0.76
N PRO A 4 -23.00 7.99 2.05
CA PRO A 4 -22.48 9.30 2.43
C PRO A 4 -21.11 9.53 1.80
N PRO A 5 -20.80 10.77 1.37
CA PRO A 5 -19.52 11.09 0.75
C PRO A 5 -18.40 10.74 1.71
N VAL A 6 -17.39 10.03 1.22
CA VAL A 6 -16.20 9.70 2.00
C VAL A 6 -15.52 11.02 2.40
N PRO A 7 -15.25 11.25 3.69
CA PRO A 7 -14.53 12.44 4.15
C PRO A 7 -13.24 12.64 3.36
N THR A 8 -12.93 13.89 3.00
CA THR A 8 -11.83 14.23 2.10
C THR A 8 -10.47 13.75 2.59
N HIS A 9 -10.23 13.73 3.92
CA HIS A 9 -9.01 13.20 4.53
C HIS A 9 -8.92 11.66 4.52
N LEU A 10 -10.02 10.96 4.24
CA LEU A 10 -10.06 9.50 4.04
C LEU A 10 -10.07 9.13 2.56
N LYS A 11 -10.17 10.11 1.67
CA LYS A 11 -10.21 9.89 0.24
C LYS A 11 -8.78 9.58 -0.24
N ARG A 12 -8.56 8.35 -0.69
CA ARG A 12 -7.33 7.93 -1.36
C ARG A 12 -7.35 8.40 -2.81
N ASP A 13 -7.12 9.70 -3.03
CA ASP A 13 -7.18 10.34 -4.36
C ASP A 13 -5.82 10.48 -5.05
N ARG A 14 -4.72 10.37 -4.30
CA ARG A 14 -3.35 10.38 -4.85
C ARG A 14 -2.89 8.97 -5.23
N ARG A 15 -2.11 8.87 -6.31
CA ARG A 15 -1.58 7.62 -6.85
C ARG A 15 -0.05 7.60 -6.77
N LEU A 16 0.50 6.45 -6.39
CA LEU A 16 1.91 6.12 -6.56
C LEU A 16 1.99 5.15 -7.75
N VAL A 17 2.76 5.51 -8.77
CA VAL A 17 2.97 4.66 -9.96
C VAL A 17 4.43 4.26 -9.99
N VAL A 18 4.68 2.96 -10.07
CA VAL A 18 6.02 2.38 -10.19
C VAL A 18 6.05 1.50 -11.44
N MET A 19 7.15 1.60 -12.18
CA MET A 19 7.40 0.73 -13.34
C MET A 19 8.07 -0.53 -12.83
N LEU A 20 7.49 -1.68 -13.19
CA LEU A 20 7.98 -3.00 -12.83
C LEU A 20 8.18 -3.80 -14.10
N THR A 21 9.18 -4.66 -14.09
CA THR A 21 9.29 -5.76 -15.03
C THR A 21 8.19 -6.79 -14.77
N GLU A 22 8.01 -7.71 -15.72
CA GLU A 22 7.08 -8.84 -15.58
C GLU A 22 7.43 -9.68 -14.35
N THR A 23 8.70 -10.06 -14.19
CA THR A 23 9.19 -10.86 -13.07
C THR A 23 9.00 -10.17 -11.71
N GLU A 24 9.25 -8.86 -11.62
CA GLU A 24 8.98 -8.11 -10.39
C GLU A 24 7.48 -8.09 -10.06
N THR A 25 6.63 -7.94 -11.07
CA THR A 25 5.18 -7.95 -10.90
C THR A 25 4.69 -9.31 -10.40
N GLU A 26 5.17 -10.40 -10.97
CA GLU A 26 4.84 -11.76 -10.53
C GLU A 26 5.30 -12.01 -9.10
N THR A 27 6.56 -11.71 -8.80
CA THR A 27 7.16 -11.90 -7.47
C THR A 27 6.37 -11.16 -6.39
N LEU A 28 6.04 -9.88 -6.64
CA LEU A 28 5.27 -9.08 -5.68
C LEU A 28 3.82 -9.57 -5.57
N SER A 29 3.21 -10.02 -6.66
CA SER A 29 1.86 -10.57 -6.64
C SER A 29 1.77 -11.85 -5.83
N ASP A 30 2.76 -12.74 -5.95
CA ASP A 30 2.80 -13.98 -5.19
C ASP A 30 3.08 -13.72 -3.70
N ALA A 31 3.95 -12.76 -3.38
CA ALA A 31 4.17 -12.34 -2.01
C ALA A 31 2.90 -11.73 -1.38
N ALA A 32 2.16 -10.89 -2.12
CA ALA A 32 0.88 -10.34 -1.68
C ALA A 32 -0.17 -11.43 -1.42
N ARG A 33 -0.24 -12.45 -2.29
CA ARG A 33 -1.13 -13.61 -2.12
C ARG A 33 -0.73 -14.44 -0.90
N ALA A 34 0.55 -14.71 -0.71
CA ALA A 34 1.06 -15.46 0.44
C ALA A 34 0.79 -14.73 1.77
N ALA A 35 0.81 -13.39 1.75
CA ALA A 35 0.43 -12.56 2.89
C ALA A 35 -1.10 -12.46 3.11
N GLY A 36 -1.93 -13.09 2.26
CA GLY A 36 -3.38 -13.05 2.36
C GLY A 36 -3.99 -11.68 2.02
N ALA A 37 -3.28 -10.84 1.28
CA ALA A 37 -3.75 -9.50 0.96
C ALA A 37 -4.85 -9.52 -0.12
N ALA A 38 -5.80 -8.60 -0.01
CA ALA A 38 -6.89 -8.46 -0.97
C ALA A 38 -6.41 -8.00 -2.36
N SER A 39 -5.31 -7.26 -2.43
CA SER A 39 -4.67 -6.82 -3.68
C SER A 39 -3.20 -6.51 -3.48
N LEU A 40 -2.40 -6.56 -4.56
CA LEU A 40 -1.01 -6.12 -4.56
C LEU A 40 -0.87 -4.67 -4.10
N SER A 41 -1.77 -3.78 -4.54
CA SER A 41 -1.74 -2.37 -4.17
C SER A 41 -2.02 -2.13 -2.68
N ASP A 42 -2.95 -2.87 -2.08
CA ASP A 42 -3.20 -2.78 -0.65
C ASP A 42 -2.00 -3.29 0.16
N TRP A 43 -1.43 -4.43 -0.26
CA TRP A 43 -0.25 -5.02 0.38
C TRP A 43 0.96 -4.07 0.36
N VAL A 44 1.30 -3.53 -0.81
CA VAL A 44 2.43 -2.60 -0.97
C VAL A 44 2.19 -1.32 -0.17
N ARG A 45 0.96 -0.77 -0.19
CA ARG A 45 0.63 0.43 0.60
C ARG A 45 0.89 0.19 2.09
N ASP A 46 0.37 -0.91 2.61
CA ASP A 46 0.45 -1.19 4.04
C ASP A 46 1.91 -1.43 4.46
N LEU A 47 2.69 -2.17 3.67
CA LEU A 47 4.14 -2.33 3.87
C LEU A 47 4.89 -0.99 3.87
N LEU A 48 4.66 -0.13 2.87
CA LEU A 48 5.32 1.18 2.81
C LEU A 48 4.96 2.07 4.00
N PHE A 49 3.72 1.97 4.49
CA PHE A 49 3.26 2.76 5.62
C PHE A 49 3.83 2.25 6.96
N GLU A 50 3.91 0.95 7.14
CA GLU A 50 4.57 0.32 8.29
C GLU A 50 6.06 0.66 8.32
N GLU A 51 6.73 0.56 7.17
CA GLU A 51 8.15 0.91 7.05
C GLU A 51 8.39 2.40 7.33
N ALA A 52 7.53 3.29 6.82
CA ALA A 52 7.61 4.71 7.12
C ALA A 52 7.44 5.00 8.63
N ARG A 53 6.53 4.28 9.31
CA ARG A 53 6.34 4.37 10.77
C ARG A 53 7.57 3.88 11.52
N ARG A 54 8.13 2.74 11.10
CA ARG A 54 9.36 2.17 11.68
C ARG A 54 10.50 3.18 11.59
N LEU A 55 10.72 3.76 10.40
CA LEU A 55 11.76 4.76 10.16
C LEU A 55 11.52 6.07 10.92
N ALA A 56 10.28 6.52 11.03
CA ALA A 56 9.93 7.70 11.83
C ALA A 56 10.19 7.47 13.33
N GLY A 57 9.89 6.27 13.84
CA GLY A 57 10.20 5.88 15.22
C GLY A 57 11.70 5.80 15.50
N THR A 58 12.52 5.44 14.51
CA THR A 58 13.99 5.40 14.64
C THR A 58 14.67 6.78 14.59
N LYS A 59 13.94 7.87 14.32
CA LYS A 59 14.50 9.25 14.31
C LYS A 59 14.60 9.90 15.70
N THR A 60 14.40 9.12 16.77
CA THR A 60 14.63 9.55 18.15
C THR A 60 15.71 8.66 18.75
N GLY A 61 16.96 9.03 18.52
CA GLY A 61 18.16 8.36 19.02
C GLY A 61 19.36 9.26 18.79
#